data_AF-A0A670ZQ37-F1
#
_entry.id   AF-A0A670ZQ37-F1
#
_cell.length_a   1.000
_cell.length_b   1.000
_cell.length_c   1.000
_cell.angle_alpha   90.00
_cell.angle_beta   90.00
_cell.angle_gamma   90.00
#
_symmetry.space_group_name_H-M   'P 1'
#
loop_
_entity.id
_entity.type
_entity.pdbx_description
1 polymer ?
#
loop_
_entity_poly.entity_id
_entity_poly.type
_entity_poly.pdbx_seq_one_letter_code
_entity_poly.pdbx_strand_id
1 'polypeptide(L)' 'MNTLMWEHPITARQVGQLKEFGYVEIPCIVKKLVCGDEGRGAMAEISTIVEKTEAVLLQRGLLKP' A
#
# COMPACT_ATOMS: atom_id res chain seq x y z
N MET A 1 -1.91 6.90 -6.05
CA MET A 1 -1.61 7.13 -7.49
C MET A 1 -2.88 6.87 -8.30
N ASN A 2 -2.98 7.36 -9.54
CA ASN A 2 -4.15 7.02 -10.35
C ASN A 2 -4.10 5.57 -10.86
N THR A 3 -5.20 5.07 -11.42
CA THR A 3 -5.33 3.67 -11.85
C THR A 3 -4.40 3.29 -12.98
N LEU A 4 -4.24 4.17 -13.98
CA LEU A 4 -3.31 3.92 -15.09
C LEU A 4 -1.85 3.80 -14.61
N MET A 5 -1.46 4.60 -13.62
CA MET A 5 -0.15 4.48 -12.99
C MET A 5 -0.02 3.16 -12.21
N TRP A 6 -1.06 2.76 -11.46
CA TRP A 6 -1.03 1.54 -10.68
C TRP A 6 -0.95 0.28 -11.55
N GLU A 7 -1.69 0.26 -12.66
CA GLU A 7 -1.75 -0.86 -13.59
C GLU A 7 -0.56 -0.90 -14.57
N HIS A 8 0.28 0.14 -14.58
CA HIS A 8 1.43 0.18 -15.46
C HIS A 8 2.42 -0.96 -15.13
N PRO A 9 2.93 -1.72 -16.14
CA PRO A 9 3.81 -2.87 -15.89
C PRO A 9 5.08 -2.55 -15.09
N ILE A 10 5.61 -1.32 -15.24
CA ILE A 10 6.77 -0.87 -14.44
C ILE A 10 6.42 -0.80 -12.95
N THR A 11 5.23 -0.30 -12.59
CA THR A 11 4.78 -0.24 -11.20
C THR A 11 4.67 -1.64 -10.62
N ALA A 12 4.08 -2.59 -11.36
CA ALA A 12 4.01 -3.99 -10.95
C ALA A 12 5.41 -4.61 -10.70
N ARG A 13 6.37 -4.35 -11.60
CA ARG A 13 7.76 -4.79 -11.44
C ARG A 13 8.42 -4.17 -10.20
N GLN A 14 8.27 -2.86 -10.00
CA GLN A 14 8.86 -2.15 -8.86
C GLN A 14 8.29 -2.62 -7.53
N VAL A 15 6.97 -2.82 -7.44
CA VAL A 15 6.33 -3.38 -6.24
C VAL A 15 6.82 -4.81 -5.98
N GLY A 16 7.00 -5.62 -7.03
CA GLY A 16 7.61 -6.95 -6.93
C GLY A 16 9.01 -6.90 -6.33
N GLN A 17 9.88 -6.03 -6.85
CA GLN A 17 11.25 -5.84 -6.34
C GLN A 17 11.28 -5.40 -4.87
N LEU A 18 10.37 -4.51 -4.45
CA LEU A 18 10.27 -4.12 -3.05
C LEU A 18 9.91 -5.33 -2.16
N LYS A 19 8.94 -6.15 -2.58
CA LYS A 19 8.54 -7.35 -1.84
C LYS A 19 9.70 -8.33 -1.69
N GLU A 20 10.53 -8.50 -2.72
CA GLU A 20 11.75 -9.31 -2.65
C GLU A 20 12.75 -8.80 -1.59
N PHE A 21 12.80 -7.49 -1.34
CA PHE A 21 13.62 -6.90 -0.28
C PHE A 21 13.04 -7.04 1.13
N GLY A 22 11.86 -7.65 1.28
CA GLY A 22 11.16 -7.77 2.56
C GLY A 22 10.29 -6.56 2.91
N TYR A 23 9.96 -5.71 1.94
CA TYR A 23 8.92 -4.69 2.10
C TYR A 23 7.57 -5.33 2.41
N VAL A 24 6.88 -4.80 3.42
CA VAL A 24 5.51 -5.19 3.76
C VAL A 24 4.55 -4.22 3.08
N GLU A 25 3.82 -4.71 2.09
CA GLU A 25 2.84 -3.91 1.37
C GLU A 25 1.57 -3.69 2.20
N ILE A 26 1.11 -2.44 2.23
CA ILE A 26 -0.27 -2.09 2.56
C ILE A 26 -0.98 -1.82 1.23
N PRO A 27 -1.90 -2.70 0.79
CA PRO A 27 -2.45 -2.62 -0.55
C PRO A 27 -3.27 -1.33 -0.74
N CYS A 28 -3.16 -0.76 -1.94
CA CYS A 28 -4.03 0.33 -2.34
C CYS A 28 -5.48 -0.15 -2.49
N ILE A 29 -6.43 0.78 -2.33
CA ILE A 29 -7.87 0.53 -2.41
C ILE A 29 -8.45 1.12 -3.70
N VAL A 30 -9.69 0.73 -4.01
CA VAL A 30 -10.50 1.30 -5.08
C VAL A 30 -11.29 2.47 -4.51
N LYS A 31 -11.15 3.65 -5.10
CA LYS A 31 -11.96 4.83 -4.80
C LYS A 31 -12.06 5.71 -6.05
N LYS A 32 -13.16 6.44 -6.19
CA LYS A 32 -13.18 7.91 -6.10
C LYS A 32 -11.90 8.72 -6.43
N LEU A 33 -11.21 8.56 -7.56
CA LEU A 33 -9.95 9.27 -7.80
C LEU A 33 -10.18 10.75 -8.15
N VAL A 34 -9.13 11.57 -7.97
CA VAL A 34 -9.15 13.02 -8.29
C VAL A 34 -9.46 13.28 -9.77
N CYS A 35 -9.13 12.34 -10.67
CA CYS A 35 -9.50 12.42 -12.09
C CYS A 35 -10.99 12.15 -12.38
N GLY A 36 -11.76 11.74 -11.38
CA GLY A 36 -13.18 11.40 -11.52
C GLY A 36 -13.44 9.91 -11.75
N ASP A 37 -12.40 9.12 -12.08
CA ASP A 37 -12.51 7.68 -12.27
C ASP A 37 -12.62 6.93 -10.95
N GLU A 38 -13.40 5.86 -10.93
CA GLU A 38 -13.37 4.88 -9.84
C GLU A 38 -12.40 3.76 -10.22
N GLY A 39 -11.31 3.65 -9.49
CA GLY A 39 -10.31 2.65 -9.81
C GLY A 39 -9.29 2.45 -8.71
N ARG A 40 -8.43 1.45 -8.92
CA ARG A 40 -7.40 1.04 -7.96
C ARG A 40 -6.26 2.05 -7.94
N GLY A 41 -5.64 2.26 -6.78
CA GLY A 41 -4.48 3.15 -6.64
C GLY A 41 -4.64 4.22 -5.56
N ALA A 42 -5.82 4.34 -4.95
CA ALA A 42 -6.03 5.16 -3.77
C ALA A 42 -5.27 4.58 -2.56
N MET A 43 -4.74 5.45 -1.71
CA MET A 43 -4.09 5.04 -0.47
C MET A 43 -5.11 4.35 0.45
N ALA A 44 -4.67 3.33 1.18
CA ALA A 44 -5.46 2.75 2.27
C ALA A 44 -5.89 3.82 3.29
N GLU A 45 -6.94 3.53 4.06
CA GLU A 45 -7.35 4.42 5.15
C GLU A 45 -6.24 4.58 6.18
N ILE A 46 -6.18 5.74 6.81
CA ILE A 46 -5.18 6.05 7.85
C ILE A 46 -5.25 5.02 8.97
N SER A 47 -6.46 4.63 9.42
CA SER A 47 -6.64 3.60 10.44
C SER A 47 -5.98 2.27 10.03
N THR A 48 -6.23 1.81 8.81
CA THR A 48 -5.60 0.60 8.27
C THR A 48 -4.07 0.70 8.23
N ILE A 49 -3.53 1.87 7.87
CA ILE A 49 -2.08 2.10 7.84
C ILE A 49 -1.50 2.00 9.25
N VAL A 50 -2.12 2.66 10.22
CA VAL A 50 -1.70 2.64 11.63
C VAL A 50 -1.75 1.22 12.18
N GLU A 51 -2.90 0.55 12.08
CA GLU A 51 -3.10 -0.83 12.56
C GLU A 51 -2.06 -1.79 11.99
N LYS A 52 -1.80 -1.71 10.67
CA LYS A 52 -0.84 -2.61 10.02
C LYS A 52 0.59 -2.30 10.45
N THR A 53 0.92 -1.02 10.63
CA THR A 53 2.25 -0.58 11.08
C THR A 53 2.51 -1.06 12.50
N GLU A 54 1.56 -0.84 13.41
CA GLU A 54 1.64 -1.31 14.80
C GLU A 54 1.79 -2.83 14.87
N ALA A 55 0.99 -3.58 14.10
CA ALA A 55 1.10 -5.03 14.04
C ALA A 55 2.51 -5.49 13.61
N VAL A 56 3.10 -4.85 12.60
CA VAL A 56 4.47 -5.17 12.13
C VAL A 56 5.51 -4.80 13.19
N LEU A 57 5.38 -3.65 13.85
CA LEU A 57 6.31 -3.23 14.89
C LEU A 57 6.24 -4.14 16.13
N LEU A 58 5.04 -4.55 16.54
CA LEU A 58 4.82 -5.51 17.63
C LEU A 58 5.44 -6.88 17.30
N GLN A 59 5.20 -7.40 16.10
CA GLN A 59 5.81 -8.66 15.64
C GLN A 59 7.35 -8.61 15.64
N ARG A 60 7.92 -7.44 15.41
CA ARG A 60 9.38 -7.20 15.44
C ARG A 60 9.92 -6.82 16.82
N GLY A 61 9.07 -6.71 17.85
CA GLY A 61 9.46 -6.28 19.19
C GLY A 61 9.93 -4.82 19.26
N LEU A 62 9.59 -4.00 18.27
CA LEU A 62 9.98 -2.59 18.16
C LEU A 62 8.94 -1.63 18.76
N LEU A 63 7.73 -2.12 19.03
CA LEU A 63 6.70 -1.42 19.80
C LEU A 63 6.47 -2.17 21.11
N LYS A 64 6.40 -1.43 22.21
CA LYS A 64 6.00 -1.98 23.53
C LYS A 64 4.51 -1.69 23.73
N PRO A 65 3.76 -2.62 24.36
CA PRO A 65 2.36 -2.41 24.69
C PRO A 65 2.15 -1.24 25.66
#